data_AF-U4JXD4-F1
#
_entry.id   AF-U4JXD4-F1
#
_cell.length_a   1.000
_cell.length_b   1.000
_cell.length_c   1.000
_cell.angle_alpha   90.00
_cell.angle_beta   90.00
_cell.angle_gamma   90.00
#
_symmetry.space_group_name_H-M   'P 1'
#
loop_
_entity.id
_entity.type
_entity.pdbx_description
1 polymer ?
#
loop_
_entity_poly.entity_id
_entity_poly.type
_entity_poly.pdbx_seq_one_letter_code
_entity_poly.pdbx_strand_id
1 'polypeptide(L)'
;MKVALRGISTLLLGLMAGFFATYSFNVNYAMLEVDGETYATVQSLFNINVRHSGFFFCFFGAGLLPAITGVATFQSSKREGICWILVALVYFLGIIMFTKFINLPLNYYTESWDPSAVPLDWQEVRDNWNAANLFRVGISMATFLSSLALLGFSSPEKARHAQEELDCHSQTS
;
A
#
# COMPACT_ATOMS: atom_id res chain seq x y z
N MET A 1 23.38 -2.43 -0.91
CA MET A 1 22.30 -2.02 -1.83
C MET A 1 21.02 -2.84 -1.68
N LYS A 2 21.04 -4.18 -1.85
CA LYS A 2 19.82 -5.03 -1.79
C LYS A 2 19.05 -4.95 -0.46
N VAL A 3 19.76 -4.93 0.67
CA VAL A 3 19.13 -4.76 2.00
C VAL A 3 18.36 -3.45 2.10
N ALA A 4 18.96 -2.34 1.67
CA ALA A 4 18.31 -1.03 1.66
C ALA A 4 17.07 -1.01 0.75
N LEU A 5 17.16 -1.60 -0.45
CA LEU A 5 16.01 -1.70 -1.37
C LEU A 5 14.83 -2.46 -0.76
N ARG A 6 15.08 -3.59 -0.09
CA ARG A 6 14.04 -4.36 0.62
C ARG A 6 13.42 -3.56 1.77
N GLY A 7 14.25 -2.89 2.56
CA GLY A 7 13.80 -2.05 3.66
C GLY A 7 12.93 -0.88 3.19
N ILE A 8 13.38 -0.14 2.17
CA ILE A 8 12.64 1.00 1.60
C ILE A 8 11.34 0.53 0.93
N SER A 9 11.36 -0.59 0.22
CA SER A 9 10.14 -1.20 -0.37
C SER A 9 9.11 -1.51 0.70
N THR A 10 9.54 -2.14 1.78
CA THR A 10 8.67 -2.49 2.93
C THR A 10 8.12 -1.26 3.62
N LEU A 11 8.95 -0.22 3.80
CA LEU A 11 8.54 1.04 4.40
C LEU A 11 7.43 1.71 3.57
N LEU A 12 7.59 1.79 2.25
CA LEU A 12 6.58 2.40 1.36
C LEU A 12 5.28 1.59 1.34
N LEU A 13 5.36 0.26 1.28
CA LEU A 13 4.19 -0.61 1.38
C LEU A 13 3.45 -0.41 2.71
N GLY A 14 4.19 -0.32 3.83
CA GLY A 14 3.63 -0.06 5.15
C GLY A 14 2.99 1.31 5.29
N LEU A 15 3.61 2.36 4.74
CA LEU A 15 3.05 3.70 4.71
C LEU A 15 1.70 3.73 3.99
N MET A 16 1.59 3.02 2.85
CA MET A 16 0.35 2.94 2.08
C MET A 16 -0.71 2.08 2.76
N ALA A 17 -0.33 0.96 3.39
CA ALA A 17 -1.24 0.18 4.22
C ALA A 17 -1.83 1.02 5.38
N GLY A 18 -0.99 1.78 6.08
CA GLY A 18 -1.42 2.69 7.13
C GLY A 18 -2.34 3.80 6.62
N PHE A 19 -2.02 4.41 5.47
CA PHE A 19 -2.85 5.43 4.83
C PHE A 19 -4.26 4.92 4.53
N PHE A 20 -4.40 3.80 3.82
CA PHE A 20 -5.72 3.24 3.49
C PHE A 20 -6.48 2.78 4.73
N ALA A 21 -5.78 2.18 5.71
CA ALA A 21 -6.38 1.74 6.96
C ALA A 21 -6.93 2.91 7.78
N THR A 22 -6.21 4.04 7.82
CA THR A 22 -6.65 5.26 8.52
C THR A 22 -7.94 5.80 7.90
N TYR A 23 -8.04 5.77 6.57
CA TYR A 23 -9.29 6.12 5.90
C TYR A 23 -10.43 5.18 6.28
N SER A 24 -10.23 3.86 6.14
CA SER A 24 -11.33 2.90 6.38
C SER A 24 -11.76 2.82 7.85
N PHE A 25 -10.84 2.92 8.79
CA PHE A 25 -11.10 2.67 10.21
C PHE A 25 -11.26 3.93 11.06
N ASN A 26 -11.14 5.12 10.48
CA ASN A 26 -11.39 6.37 11.19
C ASN A 26 -12.12 7.39 10.32
N VAL A 27 -11.50 7.83 9.21
CA VAL A 27 -12.06 8.91 8.37
C VAL A 27 -13.44 8.53 7.85
N ASN A 28 -13.60 7.32 7.30
CA ASN A 28 -14.86 6.89 6.71
C ASN A 28 -15.97 6.79 7.76
N TYR A 29 -15.67 6.35 8.99
CA TYR A 29 -16.66 6.35 10.06
C TYR A 29 -17.09 7.77 10.45
N ALA A 30 -16.16 8.72 10.54
CA ALA A 30 -16.52 10.11 10.76
C ALA A 30 -17.39 10.68 9.62
N MET A 31 -17.09 10.30 8.37
CA MET A 31 -17.86 10.71 7.19
C MET A 31 -19.22 10.02 7.05
N LEU A 32 -19.54 9.01 7.88
CA LEU A 32 -20.90 8.47 7.97
C LEU A 32 -21.84 9.38 8.76
N GLU A 33 -21.29 10.18 9.67
CA GLU A 33 -22.04 11.03 10.61
C GLU A 33 -22.36 12.43 10.05
N VAL A 34 -21.75 12.79 8.92
CA VAL A 34 -21.96 14.12 8.30
C VAL A 34 -23.13 14.10 7.31
N ASP A 35 -23.75 15.26 7.11
CA ASP A 35 -24.76 15.45 6.08
C ASP A 35 -24.17 15.45 4.66
N GLY A 36 -25.03 15.44 3.64
CA GLY A 36 -24.62 15.37 2.24
C GLY A 36 -23.79 16.58 1.80
N GLU A 37 -24.14 17.79 2.24
CA GLU A 37 -23.43 19.03 1.88
C GLU A 37 -22.00 19.03 2.43
N THR A 38 -21.86 18.66 3.71
CA THR A 38 -20.56 18.50 4.37
C THR A 38 -19.76 17.38 3.72
N TYR A 39 -20.40 16.24 3.40
CA TYR A 39 -19.76 15.14 2.70
C TYR A 39 -19.19 15.58 1.36
N ALA A 40 -20.01 16.22 0.51
CA ALA A 40 -19.61 16.69 -0.82
C ALA A 40 -18.40 17.61 -0.74
N THR A 41 -18.43 18.57 0.18
CA THR A 41 -17.36 19.54 0.39
C THR A 41 -16.06 18.86 0.85
N VAL A 42 -16.12 18.10 1.94
CA VAL A 42 -14.92 17.52 2.58
C VAL A 42 -14.33 16.39 1.74
N GLN A 43 -15.16 15.52 1.17
CA GLN A 43 -14.68 14.43 0.31
C GLN A 43 -14.03 14.97 -0.97
N SER A 44 -14.60 16.01 -1.60
CA SER A 44 -13.97 16.68 -2.74
C SER A 44 -12.59 17.25 -2.38
N LEU A 45 -12.47 17.88 -1.20
CA LEU A 45 -11.18 18.36 -0.70
C LEU A 45 -10.16 17.22 -0.51
N PHE A 46 -10.55 16.06 0.03
CA PHE A 46 -9.66 14.90 0.10
C PHE A 46 -9.21 14.43 -1.28
N ASN A 47 -10.13 14.34 -2.24
CA ASN A 47 -9.85 13.85 -3.59
C ASN A 47 -8.91 14.78 -4.39
N ILE A 48 -9.01 16.09 -4.17
CA ILE A 48 -8.14 17.10 -4.79
C ILE A 48 -6.77 17.10 -4.12
N ASN A 49 -6.73 17.16 -2.79
CA ASN A 49 -5.49 17.39 -2.05
C ASN A 49 -4.58 16.17 -1.96
N VAL A 50 -5.04 14.97 -2.34
CA VAL A 50 -4.17 13.78 -2.48
C VAL A 50 -3.30 13.83 -3.76
N ARG A 51 -3.56 14.76 -4.70
CA ARG A 51 -2.89 14.87 -6.00
C ARG A 51 -1.61 15.70 -5.94
N HIS A 52 -0.68 15.32 -5.07
CA HIS A 52 0.59 16.01 -4.91
C HIS A 52 1.78 15.05 -4.96
N SER A 53 2.97 15.59 -5.17
CA SER A 53 4.21 14.83 -5.38
C SER A 53 4.54 13.88 -4.23
N GLY A 54 4.30 14.29 -2.99
CA GLY A 54 4.55 13.47 -1.80
C GLY A 54 3.70 12.19 -1.79
N PHE A 55 2.39 12.31 -2.04
CA PHE A 55 1.53 11.14 -2.14
C PHE A 55 1.90 10.28 -3.35
N PHE A 56 2.11 10.87 -4.53
CA PHE A 56 2.49 10.11 -5.73
C PHE A 56 3.78 9.32 -5.55
N PHE A 57 4.80 9.92 -4.90
CA PHE A 57 6.03 9.21 -4.57
C PHE A 57 5.76 7.97 -3.74
N CYS A 58 4.94 8.07 -2.69
CA CYS A 58 4.61 6.94 -1.83
C CYS A 58 3.76 5.90 -2.55
N PHE A 59 2.70 6.36 -3.23
CA PHE A 59 1.70 5.53 -3.88
C PHE A 59 2.28 4.72 -5.05
N PHE A 60 3.02 5.37 -5.96
CA PHE A 60 3.65 4.68 -7.09
C PHE A 60 4.97 4.01 -6.68
N GLY A 61 5.71 4.58 -5.73
CA GLY A 61 6.93 3.99 -5.19
C GLY A 61 6.67 2.64 -4.54
N ALA A 62 5.56 2.49 -3.81
CA ALA A 62 5.12 1.21 -3.24
C ALA A 62 4.82 0.12 -4.28
N GLY A 63 4.61 0.47 -5.55
CA GLY A 63 4.53 -0.50 -6.66
C GLY A 63 5.88 -0.72 -7.36
N LEU A 64 6.61 0.36 -7.64
CA LEU A 64 7.83 0.32 -8.44
C LEU A 64 9.04 -0.26 -7.68
N LEU A 65 9.22 0.11 -6.41
CA LEU A 65 10.39 -0.32 -5.62
C LEU A 65 10.40 -1.84 -5.34
N PRO A 66 9.27 -2.49 -5.01
CA PRO A 66 9.21 -3.95 -4.95
C PRO A 66 9.60 -4.64 -6.28
N ALA A 67 9.19 -4.08 -7.43
CA ALA A 67 9.57 -4.63 -8.74
C ALA A 67 11.09 -4.54 -8.96
N ILE A 68 11.68 -3.37 -8.71
CA ILE A 68 13.13 -3.15 -8.79
C ILE A 68 13.87 -4.08 -7.82
N THR A 69 13.36 -4.22 -6.60
CA THR A 69 13.91 -5.12 -5.58
C THR A 69 13.90 -6.57 -6.06
N GLY A 70 12.81 -7.01 -6.69
CA GLY A 70 12.70 -8.35 -7.25
C GLY A 70 13.69 -8.63 -8.37
N VAL A 71 13.87 -7.69 -9.31
CA VAL A 71 14.89 -7.79 -10.37
C VAL A 71 16.30 -7.83 -9.78
N ALA A 72 16.60 -6.94 -8.82
CA ALA A 72 17.91 -6.86 -8.19
C ALA A 72 18.26 -8.10 -7.33
N THR A 73 17.26 -8.77 -6.77
CA THR A 73 17.44 -9.98 -5.94
C THR A 73 17.42 -11.26 -6.76
N PHE A 74 16.94 -11.23 -8.00
CA PHE A 74 16.77 -12.41 -8.87
C PHE A 74 18.06 -13.22 -9.08
N GLN A 75 19.20 -12.54 -9.25
CA GLN A 75 20.50 -13.21 -9.44
C GLN A 75 21.00 -13.91 -8.17
N SER A 76 20.68 -13.37 -6.98
CA SER A 76 21.08 -13.98 -5.70
C SER A 76 20.11 -15.04 -5.22
N SER A 77 18.81 -14.84 -5.45
CA SER A 77 17.76 -15.78 -5.08
C SER A 77 16.59 -15.61 -6.04
N LYS A 78 16.46 -16.54 -6.98
CA LYS A 78 15.37 -16.54 -7.95
C LYS A 78 14.00 -16.57 -7.26
N ARG A 79 13.87 -17.36 -6.18
CA ARG A 79 12.63 -17.47 -5.40
C ARG A 79 12.26 -16.13 -4.76
N GLU A 80 13.19 -15.49 -4.04
CA GLU A 80 12.94 -14.19 -3.41
C GLU A 80 12.62 -13.11 -4.44
N GLY A 81 13.38 -13.08 -5.55
CA GLY A 81 13.14 -12.14 -6.65
C GLY A 81 11.74 -12.26 -7.25
N ILE A 82 11.28 -13.49 -7.52
CA ILE A 82 9.91 -13.74 -8.00
C ILE A 82 8.88 -13.28 -6.97
N CYS A 83 9.07 -13.56 -5.67
CA CYS A 83 8.13 -13.13 -4.64
C CYS A 83 7.99 -11.60 -4.58
N TRP A 84 9.09 -10.84 -4.66
CA TRP A 84 9.04 -9.38 -4.72
C TRP A 84 8.34 -8.84 -5.97
N ILE A 85 8.55 -9.47 -7.13
CA ILE A 85 7.83 -9.12 -8.36
C ILE A 85 6.33 -9.39 -8.21
N LEU A 86 5.95 -10.49 -7.58
CA LEU A 86 4.54 -10.79 -7.30
C LEU A 86 3.91 -9.77 -6.34
N VAL A 87 4.62 -9.38 -5.28
CA VAL A 87 4.18 -8.28 -4.39
C VAL A 87 3.93 -7.00 -5.19
N ALA A 88 4.88 -6.64 -6.06
CA ALA A 88 4.75 -5.47 -6.93
C ALA A 88 3.53 -5.55 -7.85
N LEU A 89 3.32 -6.72 -8.47
CA LEU A 89 2.20 -6.96 -9.39
C LEU A 89 0.85 -6.90 -8.68
N VAL A 90 0.73 -7.53 -7.51
CA VAL A 90 -0.50 -7.49 -6.69
C VAL A 90 -0.81 -6.06 -6.25
N TYR A 91 0.20 -5.31 -5.79
CA TYR A 91 0.03 -3.90 -5.45
C TYR A 91 -0.39 -3.08 -6.67
N PHE A 92 0.30 -3.25 -7.81
CA PHE A 92 0.00 -2.51 -9.03
C PHE A 92 -1.44 -2.74 -9.51
N LEU A 93 -1.88 -4.00 -9.59
CA LEU A 93 -3.23 -4.32 -10.05
C LEU A 93 -4.29 -3.94 -9.01
N GLY A 94 -4.11 -4.33 -7.76
CA GLY A 94 -5.12 -4.17 -6.71
C GLY A 94 -5.16 -2.78 -6.07
N ILE A 95 -4.13 -1.95 -6.24
CA ILE A 95 -4.10 -0.57 -5.73
C ILE A 95 -4.08 0.43 -6.88
N ILE A 96 -3.06 0.41 -7.75
CA ILE A 96 -2.86 1.46 -8.76
C ILE A 96 -3.93 1.39 -9.84
N MET A 97 -4.08 0.23 -10.50
CA MET A 97 -5.07 0.06 -11.56
C MET A 97 -6.50 0.11 -11.00
N PHE A 98 -6.73 -0.51 -9.84
CA PHE A 98 -8.02 -0.43 -9.15
C PHE A 98 -8.41 1.03 -8.83
N THR A 99 -7.48 1.83 -8.29
CA THR A 99 -7.73 3.25 -8.01
C THR A 99 -8.07 4.01 -9.29
N LYS A 100 -7.35 3.74 -10.39
CA LYS A 100 -7.62 4.38 -11.69
C LYS A 100 -9.03 4.10 -12.19
N PHE A 101 -9.50 2.86 -12.10
CA PHE A 101 -10.76 2.45 -12.72
C PHE A 101 -11.98 2.54 -11.81
N ILE A 102 -11.80 2.55 -10.49
CA ILE A 102 -12.91 2.56 -9.52
C ILE A 102 -12.93 3.87 -8.75
N ASN A 103 -11.85 4.18 -8.03
CA ASN A 103 -11.84 5.35 -7.15
C ASN A 103 -11.77 6.68 -7.91
N LEU A 104 -10.97 6.80 -8.97
CA LEU A 104 -10.91 8.07 -9.72
C LEU A 104 -12.26 8.46 -10.34
N PRO A 105 -13.04 7.56 -10.97
CA PRO A 105 -14.39 7.89 -11.42
C PRO A 105 -15.31 8.36 -10.29
N LEU A 106 -15.32 7.67 -9.15
CA LEU A 106 -16.10 8.09 -7.98
C LEU A 106 -15.66 9.48 -7.49
N ASN A 107 -14.34 9.71 -7.43
CA ASN A 107 -13.78 10.98 -7.00
C ASN A 107 -14.20 12.13 -7.92
N TYR A 108 -14.07 11.95 -9.24
CA TYR A 108 -14.49 12.97 -10.21
C TYR A 108 -15.99 13.21 -10.17
N TYR A 109 -16.80 12.17 -9.89
CA TYR A 109 -18.23 12.38 -9.71
C TYR A 109 -18.52 13.23 -8.48
N THR A 110 -17.96 12.89 -7.31
CA THR A 110 -18.11 13.70 -6.10
C THR A 110 -17.57 15.13 -6.26
N GLU A 111 -16.44 15.31 -6.96
CA GLU A 111 -15.88 16.63 -7.27
C GLU A 111 -16.79 17.50 -8.16
N SER A 112 -17.72 16.89 -8.89
CA SER A 112 -18.66 17.60 -9.76
C SER A 112 -19.94 18.07 -9.07
N TRP A 113 -20.16 17.68 -7.82
CA TRP A 113 -21.38 18.01 -7.08
C TRP A 113 -21.40 19.48 -6.66
N ASP A 114 -22.59 20.09 -6.69
CA ASP A 114 -22.88 21.34 -5.97
C ASP A 114 -23.25 20.97 -4.52
N PRO A 115 -22.49 21.43 -3.50
CA PRO A 115 -22.81 21.14 -2.10
C PRO A 115 -24.19 21.61 -1.67
N SER A 116 -24.74 22.66 -2.29
CA SER A 116 -26.09 23.17 -2.00
C SER A 116 -27.21 22.35 -2.66
N ALA A 117 -26.86 21.44 -3.57
CA ALA A 117 -27.78 20.61 -4.35
C ALA A 117 -27.19 19.20 -4.59
N VAL A 118 -26.89 18.50 -3.50
CA VAL A 118 -26.26 17.17 -3.53
C VAL A 118 -27.17 16.14 -4.24
N PRO A 119 -26.63 15.29 -5.13
CA PRO A 119 -27.39 14.25 -5.84
C PRO A 119 -28.10 13.26 -4.91
N LEU A 120 -29.21 12.67 -5.37
CA LEU A 120 -30.00 11.71 -4.58
C LEU A 120 -29.24 10.42 -4.24
N ASP A 121 -28.25 10.04 -5.07
CA ASP A 121 -27.43 8.84 -4.94
C ASP A 121 -26.15 9.06 -4.11
N TRP A 122 -25.99 10.20 -3.44
CA TRP A 122 -24.75 10.54 -2.74
C TRP A 122 -24.29 9.50 -1.71
N GLN A 123 -25.25 8.88 -0.99
CA GLN A 123 -24.95 7.83 -0.01
C GLN A 123 -24.42 6.57 -0.68
N GLU A 124 -24.99 6.19 -1.82
CA GLU A 124 -24.53 5.03 -2.60
C GLU A 124 -23.09 5.27 -3.10
N VAL A 125 -22.79 6.47 -3.59
CA VAL A 125 -21.44 6.85 -4.03
C VAL A 125 -20.44 6.83 -2.88
N ARG A 126 -20.83 7.37 -1.71
CA ARG A 126 -20.02 7.29 -0.49
C ARG A 126 -19.73 5.85 -0.10
N ASP A 127 -20.76 5.02 -0.05
CA ASP A 127 -20.65 3.64 0.42
C ASP A 127 -19.82 2.80 -0.56
N ASN A 128 -19.97 3.02 -1.86
CA ASN A 128 -19.12 2.46 -2.90
C ASN A 128 -17.65 2.88 -2.75
N TRP A 129 -17.40 4.15 -2.45
CA TRP A 129 -16.04 4.64 -2.18
C TRP A 129 -15.44 3.98 -0.94
N ASN A 130 -16.23 3.85 0.13
CA ASN A 130 -15.82 3.20 1.38
C ASN A 130 -15.47 1.73 1.15
N ALA A 131 -16.31 0.99 0.43
CA ALA A 131 -16.06 -0.41 0.06
C ALA A 131 -14.81 -0.56 -0.81
N ALA A 132 -14.65 0.31 -1.81
CA ALA A 132 -13.46 0.35 -2.67
C ALA A 132 -12.20 0.64 -1.85
N ASN A 133 -12.26 1.54 -0.85
CA ASN A 133 -11.13 1.81 0.02
C ASN A 133 -10.81 0.63 0.95
N LEU A 134 -11.80 -0.04 1.50
CA LEU A 134 -11.61 -1.24 2.32
C LEU A 134 -10.96 -2.38 1.54
N PHE A 135 -11.32 -2.56 0.26
CA PHE A 135 -10.61 -3.48 -0.64
C PHE A 135 -9.12 -3.13 -0.74
N ARG A 136 -8.79 -1.84 -0.93
CA ARG A 136 -7.40 -1.37 -0.96
C ARG A 136 -6.68 -1.58 0.38
N VAL A 137 -7.36 -1.53 1.53
CA VAL A 137 -6.78 -1.95 2.82
C VAL A 137 -6.35 -3.42 2.78
N GLY A 138 -7.23 -4.31 2.33
CA GLY A 138 -6.92 -5.74 2.24
C GLY A 138 -5.69 -6.02 1.38
N ILE A 139 -5.65 -5.44 0.17
CA ILE A 139 -4.51 -5.61 -0.75
C ILE A 139 -3.22 -5.00 -0.20
N SER A 140 -3.27 -3.75 0.27
CA SER A 140 -2.08 -3.06 0.79
C SER A 140 -1.53 -3.77 2.03
N MET A 141 -2.38 -4.23 2.95
CA MET A 141 -1.96 -5.00 4.11
C MET A 141 -1.33 -6.34 3.72
N ALA A 142 -1.93 -7.07 2.78
CA ALA A 142 -1.36 -8.33 2.28
C ALA A 142 0.02 -8.14 1.65
N THR A 143 0.19 -7.12 0.83
CA THR A 143 1.49 -6.79 0.20
C THR A 143 2.54 -6.36 1.23
N PHE A 144 2.15 -5.56 2.22
CA PHE A 144 3.03 -5.17 3.33
C PHE A 144 3.46 -6.37 4.19
N LEU A 145 2.53 -7.21 4.64
CA LEU A 145 2.83 -8.40 5.42
C LEU A 145 3.71 -9.39 4.64
N SER A 146 3.45 -9.56 3.34
CA SER A 146 4.30 -10.37 2.46
C SER A 146 5.73 -9.81 2.39
N SER A 147 5.88 -8.48 2.30
CA SER A 147 7.20 -7.84 2.30
C SER A 147 7.95 -8.01 3.63
N LEU A 148 7.26 -7.95 4.77
CA LEU A 148 7.84 -8.24 6.09
C LEU A 148 8.31 -9.70 6.20
N ALA A 149 7.53 -10.64 5.69
CA ALA A 149 7.92 -12.05 5.66
C ALA A 149 9.21 -12.25 4.82
N LEU A 150 9.32 -11.59 3.66
CA LEU A 150 10.51 -11.63 2.81
C LEU A 150 11.75 -11.01 3.48
N LEU A 151 11.58 -9.97 4.30
CA LEU A 151 12.66 -9.46 5.16
C LEU A 151 13.11 -10.51 6.19
N GLY A 152 12.17 -11.17 6.87
CA GLY A 152 12.44 -12.18 7.90
C GLY A 152 13.15 -13.42 7.36
N PHE A 153 12.75 -13.90 6.17
CA PHE A 153 13.38 -15.07 5.52
C PHE A 153 14.81 -14.83 5.04
N SER A 154 15.30 -13.60 5.05
CA SER A 154 16.67 -13.25 4.69
C SER A 154 17.66 -13.33 5.87
N SER A 155 17.16 -13.50 7.10
CA SER A 155 17.97 -13.61 8.33
C SER A 155 18.51 -15.01 8.71
N PRO A 156 18.00 -16.17 8.20
CA PRO A 156 18.50 -17.50 8.57
C PRO A 156 19.95 -17.75 8.16
N GLU A 157 20.40 -17.18 7.05
CA GLU A 157 21.76 -17.38 6.54
C GLU A 157 22.82 -16.69 7.41
N LYS A 158 22.47 -15.54 8.01
CA LYS A 158 23.29 -14.88 9.04
C LYS A 158 23.34 -15.67 10.35
N ALA A 159 22.22 -16.25 10.76
CA ALA A 159 22.17 -17.09 11.96
C ALA A 159 23.00 -18.38 11.77
N ARG A 160 22.98 -18.96 10.56
CA ARG A 160 23.77 -20.15 10.23
C ARG A 160 25.28 -19.87 10.22
N HIS A 161 25.73 -18.77 9.61
CA HIS A 161 27.14 -18.40 9.63
C HIS A 161 27.65 -18.02 11.02
N ALA A 162 26.84 -17.33 11.83
CA ALA A 162 27.19 -17.04 13.22
C ALA A 162 27.32 -18.32 14.06
N GLN A 163 26.47 -19.32 13.80
CA GLN A 163 26.55 -20.63 14.45
C GLN A 163 27.78 -21.42 14.00
N GLU A 164 28.12 -21.40 12.71
CA GLU A 164 29.32 -22.04 12.16
C GLU A 164 30.63 -21.44 12.71
N GLU A 165 30.69 -20.12 12.92
CA GLU A 165 31.84 -19.46 13.57
C GLU A 165 31.98 -19.84 15.05
N LEU A 166 30.86 -19.90 15.79
CA LEU A 166 30.84 -20.34 17.19
C LEU A 166 31.30 -21.80 17.34
N ASP A 167 30.83 -22.68 16.45
CA ASP A 167 31.19 -24.09 16.47
C ASP A 167 32.68 -24.29 16.13
N CYS A 168 33.24 -23.52 15.19
CA CYS A 168 34.66 -23.55 14.83
C CYS A 168 35.59 -23.10 15.98
N HIS A 169 35.18 -22.06 16.73
CA HIS A 169 35.92 -21.61 17.92
C HIS A 169 35.86 -22.62 19.08
N SER A 170 34.77 -23.37 19.21
CA SER A 170 34.64 -24.41 20.24
C SER A 170 35.51 -25.66 20.00
N GLN A 171 35.87 -25.95 18.74
CA GLN A 171 36.69 -27.12 18.37
C GLN A 171 38.20 -26.87 18.43
N THR A 172 38.62 -25.61 18.59
CA THR A 172 40.03 -25.19 18.60
C THR A 172 40.56 -24.85 20.01
N SER A 173 39.73 -25.05 21.04
CA SER A 173 40.05 -24.84 22.47
C SER A 173 40.07 -26.18 23.21
#